data_AF-A0A2J8WCX7-F1
#
_entry.id   AF-A0A2J8WCX7-F1
#
_cell.length_a   1.000
_cell.length_b   1.000
_cell.length_c   1.000
_cell.angle_alpha   90.00
_cell.angle_beta   90.00
_cell.angle_gamma   90.00
#
_symmetry.space_group_name_H-M   'P 1'
#
loop_
_entity.id
_entity.type
_entity.pdbx_description
1 polymer ?
#
loop_
_entity_poly.entity_id
_entity_poly.type
_entity_poly.pdbx_seq_one_letter_code
_entity_poly.pdbx_strand_id
1 'polypeptide(L)'
;DLVLVSAGFDAAEGHPAPLGGYHVSAKCFGYMTQQLMNLAGGAVVLALEGGHDLTAICDASEACVAALLGNKVSRLPLPSMLLSGRWIPFQKKAGNRNPTSMPSALWRP
;
A
#
# COMPACT_ATOMS: atom_id res chain seq x y z
N ASP A 1 3.64 -19.06 12.77
CA ASP A 1 3.66 -18.39 11.45
C ASP A 1 4.48 -17.13 11.50
N LEU A 2 5.07 -16.73 10.37
CA LEU A 2 5.94 -15.55 10.24
C LEU A 2 5.69 -14.93 8.85
N VAL A 3 5.65 -13.60 8.78
CA VAL A 3 5.63 -12.84 7.53
C VAL A 3 7.02 -12.27 7.28
N LEU A 4 7.64 -12.66 6.15
CA LEU A 4 8.89 -12.08 5.67
C LEU A 4 8.59 -11.15 4.49
N VAL A 5 9.09 -9.91 4.57
CA VAL A 5 8.91 -8.89 3.54
C VAL A 5 10.27 -8.53 2.95
N SER A 6 10.44 -8.74 1.65
CA SER A 6 11.55 -8.14 0.90
C SER A 6 11.23 -6.67 0.68
N ALA A 7 11.78 -5.80 1.52
CA ALA A 7 11.44 -4.39 1.59
C ALA A 7 12.35 -3.57 0.68
N GLY A 8 12.09 -3.60 -0.63
CA GLY A 8 12.71 -2.68 -1.58
C GLY A 8 11.93 -1.35 -1.65
N PHE A 9 12.64 -0.22 -1.59
CA PHE A 9 12.02 1.12 -1.64
C PHE A 9 12.19 1.84 -2.98
N ASP A 10 12.61 1.14 -4.04
CA ASP A 10 12.76 1.72 -5.38
C ASP A 10 11.43 2.18 -6.02
N ALA A 11 10.29 1.75 -5.46
CA ALA A 11 8.98 2.25 -5.86
C ALA A 11 8.62 3.60 -5.22
N ALA A 12 9.43 4.08 -4.28
CA ALA A 12 9.25 5.39 -3.68
C ALA A 12 9.50 6.50 -4.71
N GLU A 13 8.86 7.64 -4.48
CA GLU A 13 9.05 8.83 -5.31
C GLU A 13 10.53 9.26 -5.35
N GLY A 14 10.99 9.75 -6.51
CA GLY A 14 12.39 10.16 -6.72
C GLY A 14 13.21 9.20 -7.59
N HIS A 15 12.73 7.98 -7.83
CA HIS A 15 13.41 7.03 -8.70
C HIS A 15 13.06 7.27 -10.18
N PRO A 16 14.06 7.43 -11.08
CA PRO A 16 13.79 7.62 -12.51
C PRO A 16 13.13 6.38 -13.11
N ALA A 17 12.42 6.56 -14.22
CA ALA A 17 11.66 5.51 -14.92
C ALA A 17 12.40 4.17 -15.14
N PRO A 18 13.73 4.13 -15.41
CA PRO A 18 14.44 2.87 -15.60
C PRO A 18 14.70 2.07 -14.32
N LEU A 19 14.64 2.69 -13.14
CA LEU A 19 14.97 2.07 -11.84
C LEU A 19 13.72 1.76 -11.00
N GLY A 20 12.64 2.51 -11.20
CA GLY A 20 11.36 2.29 -10.52
C GLY A 20 10.22 3.02 -11.19
N GLY A 21 10.38 4.32 -11.44
CA GLY A 21 9.36 5.12 -12.15
C GLY A 21 8.00 5.20 -11.45
N TYR A 22 7.94 4.77 -10.19
CA TYR A 22 6.73 4.79 -9.38
C TYR A 22 6.74 5.99 -8.43
N HIS A 23 5.56 6.33 -7.92
CA HIS A 23 5.33 7.46 -7.04
C HIS A 23 4.64 7.00 -5.74
N VAL A 24 5.19 5.96 -5.11
CA VAL A 24 4.68 5.50 -3.81
C VAL A 24 5.23 6.41 -2.72
N SER A 25 4.35 6.99 -1.91
CA SER A 25 4.82 7.79 -0.77
C SER A 25 5.39 6.91 0.34
N ALA A 26 6.40 7.39 1.07
CA ALA A 26 6.95 6.74 2.26
C ALA A 26 5.85 6.28 3.24
N LYS A 27 4.86 7.16 3.46
CA LYS A 27 3.69 6.89 4.31
C LYS A 27 2.87 5.68 3.86
N CYS A 28 2.82 5.39 2.55
CA CYS A 28 2.14 4.22 2.01
C CYS A 28 2.83 2.92 2.44
N PHE A 29 4.17 2.90 2.48
CA PHE A 29 4.92 1.73 2.98
C PHE A 29 4.64 1.47 4.46
N GLY A 30 4.56 2.52 5.28
CA GLY A 30 4.12 2.40 6.67
C GLY A 30 2.69 1.83 6.78
N TYR A 31 1.77 2.29 5.94
CA TYR A 31 0.39 1.77 5.93
C TYR A 31 0.34 0.28 5.52
N MET A 32 1.07 -0.11 4.48
CA MET A 32 1.16 -1.52 4.06
C MET A 32 1.76 -2.38 5.18
N THR A 33 2.77 -1.89 5.89
CA THR A 33 3.37 -2.57 7.04
C THR A 33 2.34 -2.81 8.15
N GLN A 34 1.52 -1.82 8.50
CA GLN A 34 0.43 -2.02 9.47
C GLN A 34 -0.56 -3.11 9.02
N GLN A 35 -0.90 -3.13 7.73
CA GLN A 35 -1.81 -4.15 7.20
C GLN A 35 -1.22 -5.56 7.33
N LEU A 36 0.09 -5.72 7.15
CA LEU A 36 0.79 -6.99 7.32
C LEU A 36 0.88 -7.42 8.79
N MET A 37 0.94 -6.48 9.74
CA MET A 37 0.94 -6.80 11.17
C MET A 37 -0.36 -7.43 11.67
N ASN A 38 -1.45 -7.35 10.89
CA ASN A 38 -2.68 -8.07 11.20
C ASN A 38 -2.59 -9.58 10.87
N LEU A 39 -1.50 -10.02 10.24
CA LEU A 39 -1.24 -11.42 9.88
C LEU A 39 -0.26 -12.05 10.88
N ALA A 40 -0.25 -13.39 10.96
CA ALA A 40 0.70 -14.16 11.77
C ALA A 40 0.85 -13.67 13.23
N GLY A 41 -0.20 -13.07 13.81
CA GLY A 41 -0.15 -12.51 15.16
C GLY A 41 0.81 -11.32 15.32
N GLY A 42 1.14 -10.61 14.24
CA GLY A 42 2.08 -9.49 14.25
C GLY A 42 3.54 -9.88 14.07
N ALA A 43 3.84 -11.17 13.87
CA ALA A 43 5.19 -11.62 13.55
C ALA A 43 5.56 -11.24 12.10
N VAL A 44 6.06 -10.01 11.92
CA VAL A 44 6.47 -9.45 10.63
C VAL A 44 7.93 -9.02 10.70
N VAL A 45 8.73 -9.43 9.72
CA VAL A 45 10.12 -9.01 9.55
C VAL A 45 10.30 -8.40 8.17
N LEU A 46 10.83 -7.18 8.12
CA LEU A 46 11.18 -6.49 6.89
C LEU A 46 12.70 -6.57 6.69
N ALA A 47 13.14 -7.07 5.55
CA ALA A 47 14.54 -7.10 5.14
C ALA A 47 14.74 -6.15 3.96
N LEU A 48 15.56 -5.12 4.14
CA LEU A 48 15.90 -4.16 3.09
C LEU A 48 16.67 -4.87 1.97
N GLU A 49 16.22 -4.71 0.72
CA GLU A 49 16.81 -5.38 -0.45
C GLU A 49 17.43 -4.37 -1.44
N GLY A 50 16.67 -3.32 -1.80
CA GLY A 50 17.07 -2.28 -2.74
C GLY A 50 16.64 -0.87 -2.33
N GLY A 51 17.09 0.12 -3.10
CA GLY A 51 16.88 1.54 -2.85
C GLY A 51 18.09 2.35 -3.32
N HIS A 52 17.87 3.30 -4.22
CA HIS A 52 18.95 4.13 -4.77
C HIS A 52 18.94 5.56 -4.23
N ASP A 53 17.76 6.11 -3.95
CA ASP A 53 17.62 7.41 -3.31
C ASP A 53 17.64 7.26 -1.77
N LEU A 54 18.68 7.82 -1.14
CA LEU A 54 18.86 7.73 0.31
C LEU A 54 17.70 8.36 1.08
N THR A 55 17.14 9.47 0.58
CA THR A 55 16.03 10.16 1.24
C THR A 55 14.78 9.29 1.22
N ALA A 56 14.46 8.72 0.07
CA ALA A 56 13.32 7.85 -0.12
C ALA A 56 13.42 6.57 0.73
N ILE A 57 14.62 5.98 0.82
CA ILE A 57 14.86 4.81 1.70
C ILE A 57 14.70 5.20 3.16
N CYS A 58 15.28 6.32 3.60
CA CYS A 58 15.20 6.77 4.99
C CYS A 58 13.75 7.03 5.39
N ASP A 59 13.01 7.81 4.60
CA ASP A 59 11.62 8.16 4.87
C ASP A 59 10.72 6.91 4.89
N ALA A 60 10.91 6.00 3.93
CA ALA A 60 10.11 4.77 3.87
C ALA A 60 10.46 3.81 5.03
N SER A 61 11.75 3.70 5.38
CA SER A 61 12.21 2.90 6.53
C SER A 61 11.65 3.45 7.84
N GLU A 62 11.69 4.76 8.04
CA GLU A 62 11.11 5.42 9.21
C GLU A 62 9.61 5.11 9.31
N ALA A 63 8.87 5.25 8.19
CA ALA A 63 7.43 4.96 8.17
C ALA A 63 7.12 3.50 8.50
N CYS A 64 7.91 2.55 8.01
CA CYS A 64 7.77 1.12 8.32
C CYS A 64 8.08 0.82 9.79
N VAL A 65 9.17 1.37 10.34
CA VAL A 65 9.54 1.19 11.74
C VAL A 65 8.51 1.81 12.67
N ALA A 66 8.01 3.01 12.36
CA ALA A 66 6.93 3.65 13.10
C ALA A 66 5.67 2.77 13.12
N ALA A 67 5.32 2.14 11.99
CA ALA A 67 4.21 1.19 11.92
C ALA A 67 4.45 -0.04 12.81
N LEU A 68 5.64 -0.65 12.77
CA LEU A 68 6.03 -1.79 13.60
C LEU A 68 5.97 -1.48 15.10
N LEU A 69 6.29 -0.24 15.51
CA LEU A 69 6.17 0.23 16.88
C LEU A 69 4.71 0.49 17.32
N GLY A 70 3.74 0.34 16.41
CA GLY A 70 2.33 0.59 16.69
C GLY A 70 1.92 2.07 16.64
N ASN A 71 2.77 2.96 16.12
CA ASN A 71 2.39 4.35 15.93
C ASN A 71 1.26 4.43 14.91
N LYS A 72 0.28 5.31 15.13
CA LYS A 72 -0.80 5.53 14.17
C LYS A 72 -0.25 6.12 12.89
N VAL A 73 -0.18 5.31 11.83
CA VAL A 73 0.05 5.81 10.48
C VAL A 73 -1.14 6.67 10.10
N SER A 74 -0.86 7.93 9.76
CA SER A 74 -1.92 8.87 9.37
C SER A 74 -2.61 8.36 8.09
N ARG A 75 -3.91 8.66 7.90
CA ARG A 75 -4.64 8.16 6.73
C ARG A 75 -3.99 8.66 5.44
N LEU A 76 -3.88 7.78 4.46
CA LEU A 76 -3.45 8.16 3.12
C LEU A 76 -4.49 9.10 2.51
N PRO A 77 -4.06 10.15 1.79
CA PRO A 77 -4.98 11.01 1.06
C PRO A 77 -5.76 10.17 0.04
N LEU A 78 -7.04 10.48 -0.16
CA LEU A 78 -7.82 9.83 -1.19
C LEU A 78 -7.19 10.14 -2.55
N PRO A 79 -6.98 9.12 -3.41
CA PRO A 79 -6.57 9.33 -4.79
C PRO A 79 -7.46 10.38 -5.46
N SER A 80 -6.85 11.33 -6.19
CA SER A 80 -7.58 12.36 -6.94
C SER A 80 -8.60 11.75 -7.91
N MET A 81 -8.30 10.56 -8.44
CA MET A 81 -9.23 9.81 -9.26
C MET A 81 -10.49 9.35 -8.48
N LEU A 82 -10.37 8.99 -7.20
CA LEU A 82 -11.51 8.62 -6.33
C LEU A 82 -12.39 9.86 -6.08
N LEU A 83 -11.75 11.01 -5.86
CA LEU A 83 -12.44 12.30 -5.74
C LEU A 83 -13.14 12.70 -7.05
N SER A 84 -12.59 12.31 -8.20
CA SER A 84 -13.19 12.58 -9.52
C SER A 84 -14.28 11.58 -9.95
N GLY A 85 -14.64 10.60 -9.10
CA GLY A 85 -15.65 9.58 -9.42
C GLY A 85 -15.25 8.62 -10.54
N ARG A 86 -13.97 8.58 -10.93
CA ARG A 86 -13.44 7.76 -12.05
C ARG A 86 -12.83 6.43 -11.60
N TRP A 87 -12.86 6.10 -10.31
CA TRP A 87 -12.41 4.80 -9.82
C TRP A 87 -13.47 3.73 -10.03
N ILE A 88 -13.05 2.63 -10.65
CA ILE A 88 -13.81 1.39 -10.74
C ILE A 88 -13.09 0.39 -9.81
N PRO A 89 -13.67 -0.01 -8.67
CA PRO A 89 -13.05 -1.00 -7.79
C PRO A 89 -12.76 -2.29 -8.55
N PHE A 90 -11.64 -2.96 -8.22
CA PHE A 90 -11.34 -4.30 -8.70
C PHE A 90 -12.47 -5.25 -8.29
N GLN A 91 -13.35 -5.56 -9.23
CA GLN A 91 -14.41 -6.55 -9.03
C GLN A 91 -13.73 -7.91 -8.91
N LYS A 92 -13.71 -8.47 -7.70
CA LYS A 92 -13.46 -9.89 -7.50
C LYS A 92 -14.42 -10.60 -8.45
N LYS A 93 -13.89 -11.36 -9.42
CA LYS A 93 -14.65 -12.03 -10.48
C LYS A 93 -15.55 -13.10 -9.82
N ALA A 94 -16.64 -12.67 -9.20
CA ALA A 94 -17.73 -13.54 -8.78
C ALA A 94 -18.33 -14.08 -10.08
N GLY A 95 -18.31 -15.40 -10.22
CA GLY A 95 -18.64 -16.10 -11.46
C GLY A 95 -19.85 -15.52 -12.19
N ASN A 96 -19.64 -15.26 -13.48
CA ASN A 96 -20.64 -15.16 -14.54
C ASN A 96 -22.08 -14.81 -14.09
N ARG A 97 -22.32 -13.59 -13.62
CA ARG A 97 -23.69 -13.05 -13.49
C ARG A 97 -23.75 -11.63 -14.04
N ASN A 98 -24.77 -11.39 -14.86
CA ASN A 98 -24.95 -10.16 -15.62
C ASN A 98 -25.02 -8.91 -14.71
N PRO A 99 -24.38 -7.79 -15.11
CA PRO A 99 -24.24 -6.59 -14.28
C PRO A 99 -25.55 -5.82 -14.03
N THR A 100 -26.66 -6.19 -14.68
CA THR A 100 -27.95 -5.50 -14.55
C THR A 100 -28.80 -5.98 -13.37
N SER A 101 -28.39 -7.02 -12.64
CA SER A 101 -29.21 -7.63 -11.59
C SER A 101 -28.86 -7.20 -10.16
N MET A 102 -27.92 -6.27 -9.95
CA MET A 102 -27.53 -5.85 -8.59
C MET A 102 -28.20 -4.52 -8.20
N PRO A 103 -28.93 -4.48 -7.07
CA PRO A 103 -29.59 -3.27 -6.61
C PRO A 103 -28.58 -2.18 -6.22
N SER A 104 -28.92 -0.93 -6.53
CA SER A 104 -28.12 0.29 -6.31
C SER A 104 -27.70 0.56 -4.86
N ALA A 105 -28.28 -0.18 -3.90
CA ALA A 105 -27.95 -0.10 -2.47
C ALA A 105 -26.64 -0.80 -2.09
N LEU A 106 -26.14 -1.74 -2.90
CA LEU A 106 -24.85 -2.43 -2.64
C LEU A 106 -23.63 -1.61 -3.07
N TRP A 107 -23.83 -0.41 -3.61
CA TRP A 107 -22.81 0.44 -4.24
C TRP A 107 -22.44 1.69 -3.43
N ARG A 108 -22.96 1.88 -2.22
CA ARG A 108 -22.61 3.04 -1.39
C ARG A 108 -21.64 2.63 -0.26
N PRO A 109 -20.67 3.50 0.09
CA PRO A 109 -19.58 3.20 1.03
C PRO A 109 -20.08 2.94 2.45
#